data_AF-A0A7C7HXB9-F1
#
_entry.id   AF-A0A7C7HXB9-F1
#
_cell.length_a   1.000
_cell.length_b   1.000
_cell.length_c   1.000
_cell.angle_alpha   90.00
_cell.angle_beta   90.00
_cell.angle_gamma   90.00
#
_symmetry.space_group_name_H-M   'P 1'
#
loop_
_entity.id
_entity.type
_entity.pdbx_description
1 polymer ?
#
loop_
_entity_poly.entity_id
_entity_poly.type
_entity_poly.pdbx_seq_one_letter_code
_entity_poly.pdbx_strand_id
1 'polypeptide(L)'
;TVLDYLEKTNYQADKLILGIPYFGFEWPAASYVPGAATTGTGDSKTYSEMEPLALSYGKQWHESSQTPWYNFQDSNWNQGWYDDSLSLSLKYDFALYHDLKGIGMWALGYDGTNPELWELLYAKFSGGSAPTSPTNLSVKNIGDGEIQLNFNGANGADEFIVLRDYLEIEYESDTLGIFSESPIIISGLTEDESYFLTVFAKNIFGTSNPTEMLGVVPTSEDVSCLIVNGFDRMAGTNNTFDFIRQHGSALHAAGYSFDSASNEAVLNGNISLTDYDYVDWILGEEGTSTSAFTVTEQTLVKTYLENGRFLFVSGSEIGYDLSGQGSASDNQFYTNYLKADYISDAAGNNVYSGYGVNNSIFDGITGITFDDGSQGTYDVDWPDGISPVGGASICAKYVGVNYASQGGMGIEYVGTFGSGNVDGGLVYLAVGFEAIYPESKRNELMVEIINLYESQLGIGDKKPSVIPSSLAINKLYPNPTNTSFTLEFSSSLNETITITITDILGRVVNQSTLIPIQNKSSFTWDGLDQNGHTSPTGLYLVSISNGKTVHS
;
A
#
# COMPACT_ATOMS: atom_id res chain seq x y z
N THR A 1 45.33 14.84 0.38
CA THR A 1 44.63 13.94 1.32
C THR A 1 43.18 13.79 0.89
N VAL A 2 42.40 12.85 1.44
CA VAL A 2 40.96 12.75 1.13
C VAL A 2 40.20 14.05 1.47
N LEU A 3 40.62 14.77 2.52
CA LEU A 3 40.05 16.07 2.89
C LEU A 3 40.21 17.10 1.78
N ASP A 4 41.36 17.14 1.09
CA ASP A 4 41.58 18.09 -0.02
C ASP A 4 40.60 17.86 -1.19
N TYR A 5 40.11 16.63 -1.37
CA TYR A 5 39.12 16.30 -2.40
C TYR A 5 37.70 16.56 -1.89
N LEU A 6 37.41 16.25 -0.63
CA LEU A 6 36.14 16.56 0.01
C LEU A 6 35.88 18.07 0.03
N GLU A 7 36.88 18.90 0.34
CA GLU A 7 36.77 20.36 0.27
C GLU A 7 36.34 20.84 -1.13
N LYS A 8 36.81 20.17 -2.20
CA LYS A 8 36.46 20.50 -3.58
C LYS A 8 35.08 20.02 -3.99
N THR A 9 34.52 19.02 -3.31
CA THR A 9 33.14 18.53 -3.53
C THR A 9 32.15 19.09 -2.51
N ASN A 10 32.53 20.12 -1.74
CA ASN A 10 31.70 20.66 -0.66
C ASN A 10 31.29 19.56 0.34
N TYR A 11 32.25 18.70 0.70
CA TYR A 11 32.14 17.58 1.63
C TYR A 11 31.13 16.49 1.21
N GLN A 12 30.77 16.41 -0.07
CA GLN A 12 29.95 15.33 -0.63
C GLN A 12 30.84 14.12 -0.96
N ALA A 13 30.90 13.15 -0.03
CA ALA A 13 31.68 11.92 -0.18
C ALA A 13 31.09 10.96 -1.24
N ASP A 14 29.76 10.97 -1.39
CA ASP A 14 28.97 10.23 -2.40
C ASP A 14 29.25 10.66 -3.86
N LYS A 15 30.05 11.70 -4.07
CA LYS A 15 30.51 12.17 -5.40
C LYS A 15 31.93 11.75 -5.75
N LEU A 16 32.64 11.10 -4.81
CA LEU A 16 34.03 10.70 -4.98
C LEU A 16 34.15 9.18 -5.15
N ILE A 17 34.99 8.75 -6.08
CA ILE A 17 35.46 7.36 -6.17
C ILE A 17 36.98 7.34 -5.99
N LEU A 18 37.50 6.31 -5.31
CA LEU A 18 38.94 6.12 -5.14
C LEU A 18 39.52 5.36 -6.34
N GLY A 19 40.44 5.99 -7.07
CA GLY A 19 41.17 5.35 -8.17
C GLY A 19 42.19 4.33 -7.66
N ILE A 20 42.17 3.10 -8.18
CA ILE A 20 43.08 2.01 -7.81
C ILE A 20 43.77 1.39 -9.04
N PRO A 21 45.09 1.08 -8.97
CA PRO A 21 45.82 0.50 -10.08
C PRO A 21 45.87 -1.04 -10.00
N TYR A 22 45.58 -1.72 -11.11
CA TYR A 22 45.92 -3.14 -11.33
C TYR A 22 47.23 -3.26 -12.13
N PHE A 23 48.14 -2.32 -11.92
CA PHE A 23 49.46 -2.28 -12.54
C PHE A 23 50.46 -1.65 -11.58
N GLY A 24 51.73 -1.82 -11.88
CA GLY A 24 52.83 -1.20 -11.18
C GLY A 24 53.89 -0.69 -12.15
N PHE A 25 55.00 -0.25 -11.58
CA PHE A 25 56.17 0.14 -12.36
C PHE A 25 57.42 -0.55 -11.82
N GLU A 26 58.27 -0.98 -12.75
CA GLU A 26 59.64 -1.41 -12.49
C GLU A 26 60.60 -0.32 -12.93
N TRP A 27 61.50 0.09 -12.03
CA TRP A 27 62.46 1.16 -12.29
C TRP A 27 63.90 0.69 -12.10
N PRO A 28 64.83 1.10 -12.97
CA PRO A 28 66.24 1.05 -12.65
C PRO A 28 66.53 2.05 -11.52
N ALA A 29 67.24 1.60 -10.49
CA ALA A 29 67.44 2.28 -9.23
C ALA A 29 68.93 2.37 -8.86
N ALA A 30 69.28 3.37 -8.06
CA ALA A 30 70.66 3.57 -7.60
C ALA A 30 71.11 2.50 -6.57
N SER A 31 70.17 1.85 -5.87
CA SER A 31 70.47 0.81 -4.89
C SER A 31 69.26 -0.10 -4.61
N TYR A 32 69.45 -1.13 -3.80
CA TYR A 32 68.40 -2.02 -3.29
C TYR A 32 67.52 -1.38 -2.20
N VAL A 33 67.91 -0.21 -1.66
CA VAL A 33 67.17 0.47 -0.59
C VAL A 33 65.81 0.93 -1.12
N PRO A 34 64.68 0.63 -0.46
CA PRO A 34 63.35 1.01 -0.94
C PRO A 34 63.26 2.51 -1.22
N GLY A 35 62.75 2.88 -2.40
CA GLY A 35 62.58 4.28 -2.80
C GLY A 35 63.89 4.97 -3.19
N ALA A 36 64.94 4.21 -3.51
CA ALA A 36 66.18 4.76 -4.04
C ALA A 36 65.94 5.56 -5.33
N ALA A 37 66.77 6.58 -5.56
CA ALA A 37 66.69 7.41 -6.76
C ALA A 37 66.73 6.56 -8.04
N THR A 38 65.82 6.85 -8.96
CA THR A 38 65.76 6.18 -10.26
C THR A 38 66.92 6.64 -11.14
N THR A 39 67.46 5.72 -11.94
CA THR A 39 68.60 5.98 -12.84
C THR A 39 68.21 5.99 -14.31
N GLY A 40 66.92 5.77 -14.60
CA GLY A 40 66.36 5.72 -15.95
C GLY A 40 64.83 5.74 -15.93
N THR A 41 64.23 5.47 -17.08
CA THR A 41 62.77 5.39 -17.26
C THR A 41 62.22 4.10 -16.66
N GLY A 42 61.06 4.17 -16.04
CA GLY A 42 60.35 3.00 -15.51
C GLY A 42 59.42 2.37 -16.55
N ASP A 43 59.27 1.06 -16.44
CA ASP A 43 58.41 0.24 -17.29
C ASP A 43 57.12 -0.09 -16.55
N SER A 44 55.97 0.25 -17.14
CA SER A 44 54.66 -0.16 -16.62
C SER A 44 54.47 -1.65 -16.86
N LYS A 45 54.01 -2.35 -15.82
CA LYS A 45 53.73 -3.80 -15.86
C LYS A 45 52.38 -4.07 -15.20
N THR A 46 51.57 -4.96 -15.77
CA THR A 46 50.27 -5.31 -15.18
C THR A 46 50.45 -6.10 -13.88
N TYR A 47 49.39 -6.21 -13.07
CA TYR A 47 49.40 -7.09 -11.90
C TYR A 47 49.84 -8.51 -12.24
N SER A 48 49.30 -9.06 -13.33
CA SER A 48 49.63 -10.42 -13.81
C SER A 48 51.10 -10.61 -14.20
N GLU A 49 51.81 -9.52 -14.52
CA GLU A 49 53.25 -9.54 -14.76
C GLU A 49 54.07 -9.33 -13.47
N MET A 50 53.61 -8.42 -12.60
CA MET A 50 54.33 -8.00 -11.39
C MET A 50 54.30 -9.05 -10.27
N GLU A 51 53.15 -9.66 -10.00
CA GLU A 51 53.01 -10.63 -8.89
C GLU A 51 53.97 -11.83 -9.07
N PRO A 52 54.10 -12.46 -10.25
CA PRO A 52 55.11 -13.51 -10.47
C PRO A 52 56.56 -13.02 -10.33
N LEU A 53 56.87 -11.79 -10.76
CA LEU A 53 58.22 -11.22 -10.63
C LEU A 53 58.56 -10.95 -9.16
N ALA A 54 57.60 -10.42 -8.39
CA ALA A 54 57.74 -10.23 -6.95
C ALA A 54 58.01 -11.57 -6.25
N LEU A 55 57.24 -12.61 -6.56
CA LEU A 55 57.46 -13.95 -6.00
C LEU A 55 58.84 -14.53 -6.40
N SER A 56 59.34 -14.23 -7.60
CA SER A 56 60.62 -14.72 -8.09
C SER A 56 61.82 -14.00 -7.49
N TYR A 57 61.74 -12.68 -7.32
CA TYR A 57 62.83 -11.84 -6.80
C TYR A 57 62.77 -11.60 -5.29
N GLY A 58 61.69 -12.04 -4.64
CA GLY A 58 61.45 -11.85 -3.21
C GLY A 58 60.52 -10.67 -2.97
N LYS A 59 59.24 -10.97 -2.77
CA LYS A 59 58.19 -10.00 -2.46
C LYS A 59 58.42 -9.43 -1.07
N GLN A 60 58.44 -8.11 -0.98
CA GLN A 60 58.66 -7.34 0.24
C GLN A 60 57.50 -6.38 0.47
N TRP A 61 57.22 -6.05 1.73
CA TRP A 61 56.21 -5.08 2.11
C TRP A 61 56.88 -3.78 2.53
N HIS A 62 56.41 -2.64 2.01
CA HIS A 62 56.90 -1.34 2.42
C HIS A 62 55.93 -0.69 3.42
N GLU A 63 56.31 -0.69 4.70
CA GLU A 63 55.45 -0.27 5.81
C GLU A 63 54.84 1.13 5.65
N SER A 64 55.63 2.09 5.14
CA SER A 64 55.18 3.49 5.05
C SER A 64 54.16 3.73 3.93
N SER A 65 54.24 3.00 2.81
CA SER A 65 53.29 3.15 1.70
C SER A 65 52.19 2.10 1.74
N GLN A 66 52.34 1.06 2.56
CA GLN A 66 51.45 -0.08 2.62
C GLN A 66 51.24 -0.72 1.24
N THR A 67 52.35 -0.94 0.52
CA THR A 67 52.37 -1.56 -0.81
C THR A 67 53.44 -2.63 -0.91
N PRO A 68 53.21 -3.68 -1.70
CA PRO A 68 54.23 -4.64 -2.05
C PRO A 68 55.27 -4.04 -3.00
N TRP A 69 56.48 -4.56 -2.93
CA TRP A 69 57.55 -4.25 -3.86
C TRP A 69 58.56 -5.39 -3.92
N TYR A 70 59.46 -5.36 -4.90
CA TYR A 70 60.58 -6.28 -4.99
C TYR A 70 61.80 -5.55 -5.55
N ASN A 71 62.99 -6.12 -5.34
CA ASN A 71 64.21 -5.61 -5.97
C ASN A 71 65.09 -6.76 -6.45
N PHE A 72 65.87 -6.49 -7.48
CA PHE A 72 66.85 -7.42 -8.01
C PHE A 72 67.99 -6.65 -8.67
N GLN A 73 69.08 -7.36 -8.94
CA GLN A 73 70.24 -6.79 -9.61
C GLN A 73 70.47 -7.51 -10.93
N ASP A 74 70.33 -6.77 -12.04
CA ASP A 74 70.71 -7.20 -13.38
C ASP A 74 71.52 -6.09 -14.05
N SER A 75 72.85 -6.18 -13.94
CA SER A 75 73.84 -5.13 -14.26
C SER A 75 73.70 -3.83 -13.43
N ASN A 76 72.49 -3.36 -13.15
CA ASN A 76 72.12 -2.29 -12.21
C ASN A 76 71.03 -2.81 -11.24
N TRP A 77 70.75 -2.06 -10.17
CA TRP A 77 69.61 -2.37 -9.30
C TRP A 77 68.31 -1.99 -9.99
N ASN A 78 67.27 -2.81 -9.79
CA ASN A 78 65.90 -2.53 -10.23
C ASN A 78 64.95 -2.68 -9.04
N GLN A 79 63.88 -1.89 -9.02
CA GLN A 79 62.81 -2.01 -8.04
C GLN A 79 61.44 -2.01 -8.72
N GLY A 80 60.63 -3.02 -8.42
CA GLY A 80 59.24 -3.11 -8.86
C GLY A 80 58.28 -2.72 -7.73
N TRP A 81 57.36 -1.81 -8.00
CA TRP A 81 56.35 -1.32 -7.06
C TRP A 81 54.96 -1.47 -7.67
N TYR A 82 54.02 -2.08 -6.94
CA TYR A 82 52.68 -2.38 -7.42
C TYR A 82 51.68 -2.50 -6.25
N ASP A 83 50.43 -2.81 -6.58
CA ASP A 83 49.37 -3.13 -5.64
C ASP A 83 49.00 -4.62 -5.76
N ASP A 84 48.82 -5.28 -4.62
CA ASP A 84 48.35 -6.65 -4.48
C ASP A 84 47.06 -6.71 -3.67
N SER A 85 46.50 -7.92 -3.47
CA SER A 85 45.26 -8.09 -2.73
C SER A 85 45.30 -7.50 -1.31
N LEU A 86 46.45 -7.52 -0.62
CA LEU A 86 46.57 -6.94 0.71
C LEU A 86 46.52 -5.40 0.67
N SER A 87 47.33 -4.77 -0.18
CA SER A 87 47.37 -3.31 -0.31
C SER A 87 46.08 -2.73 -0.89
N LEU A 88 45.45 -3.42 -1.84
CA LEU A 88 44.13 -3.08 -2.35
C LEU A 88 43.04 -3.22 -1.28
N SER A 89 43.12 -4.25 -0.42
CA SER A 89 42.18 -4.42 0.69
C SER A 89 42.20 -3.22 1.63
N LEU A 90 43.39 -2.70 1.97
CA LEU A 90 43.55 -1.50 2.79
C LEU A 90 42.98 -0.24 2.10
N LYS A 91 43.11 -0.13 0.78
CA LYS A 91 42.53 0.96 0.00
C LYS A 91 41.01 0.86 -0.09
N TYR A 92 40.46 -0.35 -0.19
CA TYR A 92 39.03 -0.60 -0.17
C TYR A 92 38.45 -0.24 1.21
N ASP A 93 39.11 -0.65 2.28
CA ASP A 93 38.76 -0.26 3.65
C ASP A 93 38.83 1.26 3.86
N PHE A 94 39.82 1.92 3.26
CA PHE A 94 39.92 3.38 3.29
C PHE A 94 38.73 4.05 2.59
N ALA A 95 38.32 3.55 1.41
CA ALA A 95 37.17 4.09 0.70
C ALA A 95 35.86 3.89 1.49
N LEU A 96 35.67 2.71 2.08
CA LEU A 96 34.51 2.38 2.92
C LEU A 96 34.49 3.21 4.21
N TYR A 97 35.63 3.34 4.90
CA TYR A 97 35.75 4.11 6.14
C TYR A 97 35.41 5.60 5.95
N HIS A 98 35.72 6.15 4.77
CA HIS A 98 35.45 7.54 4.42
C HIS A 98 34.13 7.75 3.67
N ASP A 99 33.28 6.71 3.58
CA ASP A 99 31.97 6.75 2.92
C ASP A 99 32.03 7.31 1.48
N LEU A 100 33.11 6.96 0.76
CA LEU A 100 33.24 7.31 -0.65
C LEU A 100 32.25 6.49 -1.47
N LYS A 101 31.79 7.02 -2.61
CA LYS A 101 30.85 6.34 -3.52
C LYS A 101 31.33 4.95 -3.97
N GLY A 102 32.64 4.73 -3.98
CA GLY A 102 33.23 3.44 -4.31
C GLY A 102 34.65 3.58 -4.84
N ILE A 103 35.06 2.61 -5.65
CA ILE A 103 36.38 2.54 -6.27
C ILE A 103 36.29 2.55 -7.80
N GLY A 104 37.35 3.02 -8.46
CA GLY A 104 37.49 2.99 -9.92
C GLY A 104 38.82 2.37 -10.30
N MET A 105 38.81 1.37 -11.17
CA MET A 105 39.96 0.52 -11.43
C MET A 105 40.54 0.68 -12.83
N TRP A 106 41.87 0.80 -12.91
CA TRP A 106 42.60 0.74 -14.18
C TRP A 106 43.59 -0.44 -14.19
N ALA A 107 43.46 -1.43 -15.06
CA ALA A 107 42.29 -1.69 -15.91
C ALA A 107 41.87 -3.15 -15.82
N LEU A 108 40.60 -3.38 -16.17
CA LEU A 108 40.04 -4.71 -16.28
C LEU A 108 40.92 -5.60 -17.18
N GLY A 109 41.25 -6.80 -16.70
CA GLY A 109 42.09 -7.77 -17.42
C GLY A 109 43.58 -7.68 -17.11
N TYR A 110 44.05 -6.67 -16.38
CA TYR A 110 45.46 -6.59 -15.93
C TYR A 110 45.78 -7.58 -14.80
N ASP A 111 44.75 -8.10 -14.14
CA ASP A 111 44.79 -9.18 -13.17
C ASP A 111 45.05 -10.56 -13.81
N GLY A 112 44.82 -10.70 -15.13
CA GLY A 112 45.05 -11.95 -15.87
C GLY A 112 44.11 -13.07 -15.41
N THR A 113 44.67 -14.18 -14.94
CA THR A 113 43.91 -15.33 -14.41
C THR A 113 43.95 -15.41 -12.89
N ASN A 114 44.43 -14.38 -12.20
CA ASN A 114 44.59 -14.35 -10.76
C ASN A 114 43.24 -14.00 -10.09
N PRO A 115 42.58 -14.93 -9.39
CA PRO A 115 41.22 -14.73 -8.88
C PRO A 115 41.16 -13.80 -7.66
N GLU A 116 42.25 -13.66 -6.91
CA GLU A 116 42.25 -13.02 -5.60
C GLU A 116 41.84 -11.54 -5.63
N LEU A 117 42.05 -10.85 -6.75
CA LEU A 117 41.65 -9.46 -6.89
C LEU A 117 40.13 -9.31 -7.11
N TRP A 118 39.50 -10.27 -7.80
CA TRP A 118 38.05 -10.36 -7.92
C TRP A 118 37.40 -10.87 -6.64
N GLU A 119 37.98 -11.89 -6.01
CA GLU A 119 37.54 -12.40 -4.72
C GLU A 119 37.58 -11.31 -3.65
N LEU A 120 38.59 -10.43 -3.69
CA LEU A 120 38.68 -9.29 -2.79
C LEU A 120 37.61 -8.23 -3.07
N LEU A 121 37.36 -7.87 -4.34
CA LEU A 121 36.26 -6.98 -4.71
C LEU A 121 34.93 -7.52 -4.23
N TYR A 122 34.71 -8.83 -4.41
CA TYR A 122 33.56 -9.53 -3.86
C TYR A 122 33.55 -9.38 -2.32
N ALA A 123 34.58 -9.85 -1.62
CA ALA A 123 34.63 -9.80 -0.16
C ALA A 123 34.42 -8.39 0.45
N LYS A 124 34.84 -7.32 -0.22
CA LYS A 124 34.75 -5.93 0.30
C LYS A 124 33.50 -5.18 -0.15
N PHE A 125 32.96 -5.48 -1.33
CA PHE A 125 31.85 -4.71 -1.92
C PHE A 125 30.64 -5.56 -2.31
N SER A 126 30.70 -6.89 -2.21
CA SER A 126 29.57 -7.79 -2.44
C SER A 126 28.90 -8.27 -1.16
N GLY A 127 29.19 -7.65 -0.01
CA GLY A 127 28.55 -7.96 1.27
C GLY A 127 27.10 -7.51 1.29
N GLY A 128 26.27 -8.03 0.37
CA GLY A 128 24.83 -7.85 0.17
C GLY A 128 24.30 -6.42 -0.01
N SER A 129 23.17 -6.32 -0.69
CA SER A 129 22.32 -5.13 -0.66
C SER A 129 21.17 -5.38 0.31
N ALA A 130 20.52 -4.31 0.77
CA ALA A 130 19.17 -4.45 1.31
C ALA A 130 18.29 -5.22 0.30
N PRO A 131 17.27 -5.96 0.77
CA PRO A 131 16.41 -6.70 -0.14
C PRO A 131 15.69 -5.77 -1.10
N THR A 132 15.28 -6.28 -2.26
CA THR A 132 14.32 -5.52 -3.08
C THR A 132 13.00 -5.39 -2.31
N SER A 133 12.17 -4.41 -2.66
CA SER A 133 10.82 -4.34 -2.06
C SER A 133 10.00 -5.60 -2.37
N PRO A 134 9.13 -6.04 -1.45
CA PRO A 134 7.99 -6.86 -1.84
C PRO A 134 7.11 -6.07 -2.82
N THR A 135 6.51 -6.77 -3.78
CA THR A 135 5.59 -6.20 -4.77
C THR A 135 4.38 -7.12 -4.95
N ASN A 136 3.34 -6.67 -5.65
CA ASN A 136 2.17 -7.49 -5.98
C ASN A 136 1.48 -8.02 -4.72
N LEU A 137 1.32 -7.17 -3.71
CA LEU A 137 0.74 -7.55 -2.44
C LEU A 137 -0.75 -7.89 -2.61
N SER A 138 -1.20 -8.98 -1.98
CA SER A 138 -2.60 -9.23 -1.66
C SER A 138 -2.73 -9.65 -0.20
N VAL A 139 -3.84 -9.22 0.42
CA VAL A 139 -4.19 -9.50 1.81
C VAL A 139 -5.58 -10.14 1.81
N LYS A 140 -5.64 -11.38 2.28
CA LYS A 140 -6.85 -12.21 2.21
C LYS A 140 -7.23 -12.78 3.57
N ASN A 141 -8.49 -12.65 3.94
CA ASN A 141 -9.09 -13.40 5.03
C ASN A 141 -9.14 -14.90 4.69
N ILE A 142 -8.68 -15.74 5.62
CA ILE A 142 -8.72 -17.20 5.47
C ILE A 142 -9.53 -17.90 6.58
N GLY A 143 -10.25 -17.12 7.39
CA GLY A 143 -11.16 -17.60 8.43
C GLY A 143 -10.57 -17.61 9.84
N ASP A 144 -11.44 -17.64 10.85
CA ASP A 144 -11.10 -17.83 12.27
C ASP A 144 -10.03 -16.85 12.81
N GLY A 145 -10.15 -15.57 12.42
CA GLY A 145 -9.21 -14.52 12.79
C GLY A 145 -7.81 -14.68 12.17
N GLU A 146 -7.71 -15.42 11.06
CA GLU A 146 -6.48 -15.60 10.28
C GLU A 146 -6.54 -14.89 8.92
N ILE A 147 -5.41 -14.27 8.55
CA ILE A 147 -5.22 -13.67 7.22
C ILE A 147 -3.95 -14.22 6.56
N GLN A 148 -3.96 -14.22 5.24
CA GLN A 148 -2.83 -14.56 4.39
C GLN A 148 -2.38 -13.33 3.60
N LEU A 149 -1.09 -13.01 3.67
CA LEU A 149 -0.45 -12.02 2.80
C LEU A 149 0.39 -12.76 1.75
N ASN A 150 0.11 -12.54 0.46
CA ASN A 150 0.92 -13.01 -0.66
C ASN A 150 1.61 -11.81 -1.32
N PHE A 151 2.84 -11.99 -1.77
CA PHE A 151 3.60 -10.99 -2.52
C PHE A 151 4.70 -11.65 -3.34
N ASN A 152 5.18 -10.95 -4.36
CA ASN A 152 6.36 -11.29 -5.13
C ASN A 152 7.54 -10.37 -4.76
N GLY A 153 8.67 -10.52 -5.43
CA GLY A 153 9.85 -9.68 -5.18
C GLY A 153 10.61 -10.09 -3.92
N ALA A 154 11.00 -9.10 -3.11
CA ALA A 154 11.76 -9.30 -1.87
C ALA A 154 13.05 -10.15 -2.00
N ASN A 155 13.74 -10.03 -3.13
CA ASN A 155 14.96 -10.78 -3.40
C ASN A 155 16.06 -10.42 -2.39
N GLY A 156 16.61 -11.45 -1.75
CA GLY A 156 17.66 -11.30 -0.73
C GLY A 156 17.14 -11.02 0.68
N ALA A 157 15.83 -11.17 0.94
CA ALA A 157 15.25 -11.07 2.28
C ALA A 157 15.57 -12.29 3.14
N ASP A 158 15.92 -12.04 4.41
CA ASP A 158 15.98 -13.04 5.48
C ASP A 158 14.67 -13.02 6.32
N GLU A 159 14.04 -11.84 6.43
CA GLU A 159 12.85 -11.59 7.23
C GLU A 159 11.88 -10.64 6.49
N PHE A 160 10.60 -10.74 6.84
CA PHE A 160 9.53 -9.84 6.45
C PHE A 160 8.92 -9.20 7.68
N ILE A 161 8.83 -7.88 7.71
CA ILE A 161 8.20 -7.13 8.80
C ILE A 161 6.84 -6.66 8.29
N VAL A 162 5.79 -7.04 9.01
CA VAL A 162 4.42 -6.55 8.76
C VAL A 162 4.11 -5.47 9.79
N LEU A 163 3.94 -4.25 9.31
CA LEU A 163 3.45 -3.14 10.12
C LEU A 163 1.94 -3.05 10.00
N ARG A 164 1.29 -2.68 11.11
CA ARG A 164 -0.10 -2.28 11.17
C ARG A 164 -0.16 -0.79 11.44
N ASP A 165 -1.03 -0.12 10.70
CA ASP A 165 -1.40 1.26 10.93
C ASP A 165 -2.85 1.38 11.42
N TYR A 166 -3.08 2.41 12.24
CA TYR A 166 -4.41 2.75 12.78
C TYR A 166 -5.02 3.92 12.00
N LEU A 167 -6.35 4.00 11.98
CA LEU A 167 -7.06 5.12 11.36
C LEU A 167 -6.96 6.39 12.21
N GLU A 168 -6.90 6.25 13.54
CA GLU A 168 -6.76 7.38 14.43
C GLU A 168 -5.30 7.85 14.49
N ILE A 169 -5.09 9.13 14.17
CA ILE A 169 -3.78 9.81 14.13
C ILE A 169 -3.05 9.79 15.49
N GLU A 170 -3.76 9.52 16.59
CA GLU A 170 -3.19 9.45 17.94
C GLU A 170 -2.42 8.15 18.23
N TYR A 171 -2.65 7.09 17.44
CA TYR A 171 -1.94 5.82 17.61
C TYR A 171 -0.74 5.75 16.66
N GLU A 172 0.44 5.46 17.22
CA GLU A 172 1.62 5.13 16.42
C GLU A 172 1.44 3.77 15.75
N SER A 173 2.08 3.60 14.60
CA SER A 173 2.15 2.32 13.89
C SER A 173 2.84 1.27 14.77
N ASP A 174 2.41 0.01 14.68
CA ASP A 174 3.01 -1.09 15.42
C ASP A 174 3.44 -2.25 14.52
N THR A 175 4.35 -3.08 15.04
CA THR A 175 4.82 -4.27 14.33
C THR A 175 3.89 -5.42 14.67
N LEU A 176 3.02 -5.78 13.72
CA LEU A 176 2.10 -6.90 13.85
C LEU A 176 2.84 -8.25 13.90
N GLY A 177 3.95 -8.37 13.17
CA GLY A 177 4.81 -9.54 13.23
C GLY A 177 6.07 -9.47 12.37
N ILE A 178 7.00 -10.41 12.64
CA ILE A 178 8.21 -10.65 11.85
C ILE A 178 8.18 -12.11 11.40
N PHE A 179 8.34 -12.33 10.11
CA PHE A 179 8.16 -13.64 9.46
C PHE A 179 9.39 -13.97 8.62
N SER A 180 9.66 -15.25 8.38
CA SER A 180 10.79 -15.71 7.55
C SER A 180 10.33 -16.42 6.26
N GLU A 181 9.02 -16.52 6.04
CA GLU A 181 8.43 -17.26 4.93
C GLU A 181 7.34 -16.43 4.24
N SER A 182 7.10 -16.72 2.97
CA SER A 182 5.99 -16.20 2.18
C SER A 182 5.28 -17.40 1.51
N PRO A 183 3.94 -17.49 1.55
CA PRO A 183 3.01 -16.49 2.09
C PRO A 183 3.09 -16.33 3.61
N ILE A 184 2.81 -15.11 4.08
CA ILE A 184 2.73 -14.82 5.51
C ILE A 184 1.32 -15.17 6.00
N ILE A 185 1.23 -15.97 7.07
CA ILE A 185 -0.02 -16.23 7.78
C ILE A 185 0.04 -15.53 9.13
N ILE A 186 -0.95 -14.68 9.39
CA ILE A 186 -1.11 -13.98 10.67
C ILE A 186 -2.39 -14.48 11.32
N SER A 187 -2.29 -14.98 12.54
CA SER A 187 -3.40 -15.56 13.30
C SER A 187 -3.65 -14.81 14.61
N GLY A 188 -4.83 -15.04 15.19
CA GLY A 188 -5.23 -14.38 16.44
C GLY A 188 -5.57 -12.90 16.27
N LEU A 189 -5.98 -12.49 15.06
CA LEU A 189 -6.53 -11.18 14.82
C LEU A 189 -7.95 -11.09 15.37
N THR A 190 -8.37 -9.88 15.72
CA THR A 190 -9.74 -9.63 16.20
C THR A 190 -10.65 -9.58 14.99
N GLU A 191 -11.68 -10.43 15.00
CA GLU A 191 -12.70 -10.42 13.95
C GLU A 191 -13.51 -9.13 13.97
N ASP A 192 -14.02 -8.74 12.79
CA ASP A 192 -14.79 -7.51 12.57
C ASP A 192 -14.02 -6.21 12.89
N GLU A 193 -12.69 -6.27 12.99
CA GLU A 193 -11.80 -5.11 13.10
C GLU A 193 -11.03 -4.90 11.80
N SER A 194 -10.94 -3.66 11.31
CA SER A 194 -10.14 -3.35 10.12
C SER A 194 -8.64 -3.26 10.44
N TYR A 195 -7.82 -3.95 9.67
CA TYR A 195 -6.36 -3.90 9.72
C TYR A 195 -5.83 -3.27 8.44
N PHE A 196 -4.96 -2.25 8.57
CA PHE A 196 -4.25 -1.63 7.45
C PHE A 196 -2.77 -1.97 7.57
N LEU A 197 -2.23 -2.64 6.55
CA LEU A 197 -1.00 -3.39 6.63
C LEU A 197 -0.02 -2.99 5.53
N THR A 198 1.26 -2.94 5.91
CA THR A 198 2.38 -2.70 5.01
C THR A 198 3.49 -3.72 5.27
N VAL A 199 4.13 -4.20 4.20
CA VAL A 199 5.20 -5.22 4.29
C VAL A 199 6.55 -4.65 3.90
N PHE A 200 7.56 -4.94 4.70
CA PHE A 200 8.97 -4.65 4.39
C PHE A 200 9.76 -5.95 4.30
N ALA A 201 10.72 -6.00 3.39
CA ALA A 201 11.72 -7.06 3.34
C ALA A 201 12.99 -6.60 4.08
N LYS A 202 13.61 -7.49 4.84
CA LYS A 202 14.82 -7.19 5.62
C LYS A 202 15.87 -8.29 5.53
N ASN A 203 17.12 -7.89 5.52
CA ASN A 203 18.27 -8.77 5.77
C ASN A 203 19.30 -8.03 6.63
N ILE A 204 20.46 -8.63 6.85
CA ILE A 204 21.54 -8.01 7.64
C ILE A 204 22.11 -6.71 7.03
N PHE A 205 21.82 -6.43 5.75
CA PHE A 205 22.32 -5.27 5.00
C PHE A 205 21.31 -4.12 4.91
N GLY A 206 20.08 -4.32 5.37
CA GLY A 206 19.09 -3.25 5.50
C GLY A 206 17.65 -3.71 5.31
N THR A 207 16.76 -2.73 5.21
CA THR A 207 15.32 -2.90 4.97
C THR A 207 14.97 -2.29 3.63
N SER A 208 14.08 -2.93 2.88
CA SER A 208 13.56 -2.41 1.61
C SER A 208 12.67 -1.18 1.81
N ASN A 209 12.23 -0.56 0.71
CA ASN A 209 11.05 0.30 0.76
C ASN A 209 9.81 -0.55 1.10
N PRO A 210 8.77 0.03 1.72
CA PRO A 210 7.51 -0.67 1.98
C PRO A 210 6.78 -1.03 0.68
N THR A 211 5.85 -1.98 0.78
CA THR A 211 4.73 -2.09 -0.15
C THR A 211 3.83 -0.86 -0.05
N GLU A 212 2.89 -0.70 -0.98
CA GLU A 212 1.68 0.06 -0.67
C GLU A 212 0.96 -0.49 0.57
N MET A 213 0.09 0.31 1.15
CA MET A 213 -0.78 -0.13 2.23
C MET A 213 -2.01 -0.80 1.66
N LEU A 214 -2.32 -1.98 2.21
CA LEU A 214 -3.53 -2.73 1.91
C LEU A 214 -4.32 -2.97 3.20
N GLY A 215 -5.58 -3.38 3.08
CA GLY A 215 -6.50 -3.53 4.19
C GLY A 215 -7.21 -4.87 4.23
N VAL A 216 -7.65 -5.30 5.40
CA VAL A 216 -8.45 -6.52 5.57
C VAL A 216 -9.35 -6.42 6.80
N VAL A 217 -10.49 -7.10 6.77
CA VAL A 217 -11.35 -7.33 7.94
C VAL A 217 -11.40 -8.84 8.20
N PRO A 218 -10.68 -9.37 9.20
CA PRO A 218 -10.72 -10.79 9.55
C PRO A 218 -12.13 -11.21 9.97
N THR A 219 -12.58 -12.38 9.52
CA THR A 219 -13.91 -12.92 9.83
C THR A 219 -13.96 -14.42 9.56
N SER A 220 -14.79 -15.18 10.28
CA SER A 220 -15.10 -16.59 9.94
C SER A 220 -16.09 -16.74 8.78
N GLU A 221 -16.72 -15.66 8.31
CA GLU A 221 -17.67 -15.69 7.20
C GLU A 221 -16.98 -15.54 5.83
N ASP A 222 -17.68 -15.90 4.75
CA ASP A 222 -17.19 -15.70 3.40
C ASP A 222 -17.10 -14.20 3.06
N VAL A 223 -15.97 -13.78 2.49
CA VAL A 223 -15.73 -12.39 2.08
C VAL A 223 -16.11 -12.20 0.61
N SER A 224 -17.13 -11.37 0.34
CA SER A 224 -17.63 -11.11 -1.02
C SER A 224 -17.03 -9.87 -1.69
N CYS A 225 -16.31 -9.03 -0.94
CA CYS A 225 -15.78 -7.76 -1.39
C CYS A 225 -14.26 -7.78 -1.53
N LEU A 226 -13.76 -7.28 -2.66
CA LEU A 226 -12.35 -7.04 -2.91
C LEU A 226 -12.11 -5.56 -3.21
N ILE A 227 -11.12 -4.96 -2.55
CA ILE A 227 -10.63 -3.63 -2.92
C ILE A 227 -9.32 -3.79 -3.70
N VAL A 228 -9.27 -3.25 -4.92
CA VAL A 228 -8.09 -3.26 -5.78
C VAL A 228 -7.51 -1.85 -5.84
N ASN A 229 -6.27 -1.68 -5.39
CA ASN A 229 -5.53 -0.45 -5.63
C ASN A 229 -4.85 -0.53 -6.99
N GLY A 230 -5.21 0.35 -7.92
CA GLY A 230 -4.55 0.50 -9.21
C GLY A 230 -4.11 1.94 -9.47
N PHE A 231 -3.89 2.74 -8.42
CA PHE A 231 -3.35 4.09 -8.54
C PHE A 231 -1.82 4.06 -8.40
N ASP A 232 -1.13 4.09 -9.54
CA ASP A 232 0.33 3.93 -9.62
C ASP A 232 1.05 5.23 -9.98
N ARG A 233 0.32 6.22 -10.48
CA ARG A 233 0.90 7.51 -10.88
C ARG A 233 1.57 8.21 -9.71
N MET A 234 2.83 8.60 -9.94
CA MET A 234 3.65 9.37 -9.00
C MET A 234 4.03 10.76 -9.50
N ALA A 235 3.94 10.99 -10.82
CA ALA A 235 4.36 12.25 -11.42
C ALA A 235 3.15 13.17 -11.60
N GLY A 236 3.22 14.37 -11.01
CA GLY A 236 2.20 15.40 -11.14
C GLY A 236 0.97 15.21 -10.25
N THR A 237 1.03 14.29 -9.27
CA THR A 237 0.01 14.05 -8.24
C THR A 237 0.69 13.80 -6.90
N ASN A 238 -0.08 13.70 -5.82
CA ASN A 238 0.37 13.30 -4.49
C ASN A 238 -0.24 11.94 -4.10
N ASN A 239 0.40 10.86 -4.55
CA ASN A 239 0.01 9.51 -4.19
C ASN A 239 0.71 9.05 -2.91
N THR A 240 -0.07 8.86 -1.85
CA THR A 240 0.41 8.46 -0.51
C THR A 240 0.46 6.95 -0.33
N PHE A 241 -0.01 6.16 -1.32
CA PHE A 241 -0.07 4.70 -1.30
C PHE A 241 -0.89 4.10 -0.14
N ASP A 242 -1.81 4.86 0.44
CA ASP A 242 -2.63 4.44 1.57
C ASP A 242 -4.12 4.73 1.43
N PHE A 243 -4.59 4.96 0.19
CA PHE A 243 -5.99 5.29 -0.11
C PHE A 243 -6.98 4.15 0.20
N ILE A 244 -6.48 2.93 0.44
CA ILE A 244 -7.25 1.83 1.01
C ILE A 244 -7.90 2.23 2.35
N ARG A 245 -7.32 3.19 3.10
CA ARG A 245 -7.90 3.69 4.34
C ARG A 245 -9.28 4.28 4.12
N GLN A 246 -9.48 5.08 3.08
CA GLN A 246 -10.75 5.74 2.80
C GLN A 246 -11.79 4.76 2.24
N HIS A 247 -11.39 3.89 1.32
CA HIS A 247 -12.27 2.88 0.73
C HIS A 247 -12.66 1.80 1.74
N GLY A 248 -11.65 1.18 2.37
CA GLY A 248 -11.84 0.11 3.35
C GLY A 248 -12.61 0.54 4.58
N SER A 249 -12.35 1.75 5.12
CA SER A 249 -13.13 2.25 6.27
C SER A 249 -14.58 2.53 5.91
N ALA A 250 -14.88 3.07 4.72
CA ALA A 250 -16.24 3.33 4.28
C ALA A 250 -17.01 2.02 4.03
N LEU A 251 -16.36 1.02 3.45
CA LEU A 251 -16.94 -0.30 3.21
C LEU A 251 -17.20 -1.04 4.53
N HIS A 252 -16.24 -0.99 5.46
CA HIS A 252 -16.42 -1.54 6.80
C HIS A 252 -17.53 -0.82 7.59
N ALA A 253 -17.63 0.51 7.47
CA ALA A 253 -18.71 1.29 8.07
C ALA A 253 -20.09 0.95 7.47
N ALA A 254 -20.15 0.48 6.22
CA ALA A 254 -21.34 -0.07 5.59
C ALA A 254 -21.66 -1.51 6.04
N GLY A 255 -20.81 -2.13 6.86
CA GLY A 255 -21.04 -3.46 7.46
C GLY A 255 -20.44 -4.62 6.66
N TYR A 256 -19.48 -4.35 5.78
CA TYR A 256 -18.86 -5.36 4.93
C TYR A 256 -17.42 -5.64 5.32
N SER A 257 -17.10 -6.93 5.37
CA SER A 257 -15.72 -7.42 5.42
C SER A 257 -15.14 -7.43 4.01
N PHE A 258 -13.84 -7.20 3.89
CA PHE A 258 -13.18 -7.11 2.61
C PHE A 258 -11.75 -7.69 2.64
N ASP A 259 -11.36 -8.20 1.48
CA ASP A 259 -9.97 -8.46 1.12
C ASP A 259 -9.44 -7.31 0.28
N SER A 260 -8.12 -7.23 0.10
CA SER A 260 -7.55 -6.24 -0.80
C SER A 260 -6.30 -6.70 -1.53
N ALA A 261 -6.00 -6.02 -2.63
CA ALA A 261 -4.88 -6.33 -3.48
C ALA A 261 -4.39 -5.11 -4.27
N SER A 262 -3.11 -5.12 -4.61
CA SER A 262 -2.58 -4.35 -5.74
C SER A 262 -3.16 -4.86 -7.05
N ASN A 263 -3.28 -4.00 -8.06
CA ASN A 263 -3.62 -4.39 -9.42
C ASN A 263 -2.61 -5.39 -10.00
N GLU A 264 -1.31 -5.31 -9.68
CA GLU A 264 -0.35 -6.32 -10.09
C GLU A 264 -0.60 -7.69 -9.46
N ALA A 265 -1.09 -7.76 -8.21
CA ALA A 265 -1.45 -9.04 -7.60
C ALA A 265 -2.60 -9.71 -8.35
N VAL A 266 -3.58 -8.93 -8.81
CA VAL A 266 -4.67 -9.39 -9.67
C VAL A 266 -4.11 -9.88 -11.01
N LEU A 267 -3.24 -9.10 -11.65
CA LEU A 267 -2.64 -9.42 -12.95
C LEU A 267 -1.79 -10.70 -12.93
N ASN A 268 -1.09 -10.95 -11.83
CA ASN A 268 -0.23 -12.13 -11.66
C ASN A 268 -0.98 -13.34 -11.11
N GLY A 269 -2.29 -13.23 -10.82
CA GLY A 269 -3.12 -14.32 -10.34
C GLY A 269 -2.87 -14.70 -8.86
N ASN A 270 -2.28 -13.80 -8.07
CA ASN A 270 -2.17 -13.97 -6.61
C ASN A 270 -3.57 -13.88 -5.95
N ILE A 271 -4.50 -13.19 -6.61
CA ILE A 271 -5.91 -13.08 -6.23
C ILE A 271 -6.74 -13.00 -7.52
N SER A 272 -7.93 -13.58 -7.54
CA SER A 272 -8.81 -13.55 -8.72
C SER A 272 -10.03 -12.67 -8.46
N LEU A 273 -10.34 -11.76 -9.39
CA LEU A 273 -11.57 -10.95 -9.31
C LEU A 273 -12.83 -11.83 -9.23
N THR A 274 -12.82 -12.99 -9.89
CA THR A 274 -14.00 -13.87 -10.00
C THR A 274 -14.41 -14.53 -8.68
N ASP A 275 -13.51 -14.53 -7.69
CA ASP A 275 -13.76 -15.07 -6.36
C ASP A 275 -14.63 -14.13 -5.52
N TYR A 276 -14.83 -12.90 -5.97
CA TYR A 276 -15.57 -11.85 -5.29
C TYR A 276 -16.82 -11.45 -6.09
N ASP A 277 -17.86 -11.03 -5.39
CA ASP A 277 -19.12 -10.57 -6.01
C ASP A 277 -19.10 -9.06 -6.25
N TYR A 278 -18.33 -8.33 -5.45
CA TYR A 278 -18.14 -6.88 -5.49
C TYR A 278 -16.66 -6.53 -5.53
N VAL A 279 -16.25 -5.69 -6.49
CA VAL A 279 -14.89 -5.15 -6.60
C VAL A 279 -14.97 -3.63 -6.55
N ASP A 280 -14.22 -3.04 -5.62
CA ASP A 280 -13.94 -1.60 -5.53
C ASP A 280 -12.55 -1.33 -6.11
N TRP A 281 -12.46 -0.62 -7.22
CA TRP A 281 -11.21 -0.36 -7.93
C TRP A 281 -10.81 1.11 -7.80
N ILE A 282 -9.72 1.35 -7.07
CA ILE A 282 -9.13 2.67 -6.83
C ILE A 282 -8.24 3.02 -8.02
N LEU A 283 -8.54 4.13 -8.69
CA LEU A 283 -7.69 4.68 -9.76
C LEU A 283 -7.14 6.06 -9.44
N GLY A 284 -7.56 6.72 -8.36
CA GLY A 284 -6.97 8.00 -7.96
C GLY A 284 -6.94 9.06 -9.07
N GLU A 285 -5.74 9.50 -9.45
CA GLU A 285 -5.47 10.37 -10.62
C GLU A 285 -4.69 9.65 -11.72
N GLU A 286 -4.95 8.35 -11.85
CA GLU A 286 -4.36 7.53 -12.89
C GLU A 286 -4.65 8.11 -14.28
N GLY A 287 -3.69 8.02 -15.19
CA GLY A 287 -3.79 8.72 -16.47
C GLY A 287 -2.72 8.26 -17.45
N THR A 288 -2.54 9.02 -18.54
CA THR A 288 -1.71 8.60 -19.70
C THR A 288 -0.27 8.13 -19.42
N SER A 289 0.32 8.47 -18.27
CA SER A 289 1.66 8.02 -17.89
C SER A 289 1.75 6.57 -17.42
N THR A 290 0.66 6.07 -16.84
CA THR A 290 0.62 4.81 -16.06
C THR A 290 -0.61 3.95 -16.42
N SER A 291 -1.60 4.56 -17.10
CA SER A 291 -2.80 4.00 -17.73
C SER A 291 -3.92 3.61 -16.77
N ALA A 292 -5.08 4.23 -16.93
CA ALA A 292 -6.33 3.86 -16.27
C ALA A 292 -6.87 2.58 -16.93
N PHE A 293 -6.59 1.42 -16.34
CA PHE A 293 -6.79 0.08 -16.92
C PHE A 293 -5.96 -0.18 -18.18
N THR A 294 -4.83 -0.84 -17.99
CA THR A 294 -4.08 -1.53 -19.04
C THR A 294 -4.93 -2.56 -19.79
N VAL A 295 -4.50 -2.94 -21.00
CA VAL A 295 -5.22 -3.93 -21.84
C VAL A 295 -5.51 -5.25 -21.12
N THR A 296 -4.61 -5.70 -20.24
CA THR A 296 -4.81 -6.92 -19.46
C THR A 296 -5.87 -6.72 -18.38
N GLU A 297 -5.83 -5.61 -17.64
CA GLU A 297 -6.84 -5.30 -16.61
C GLU A 297 -8.21 -5.13 -17.24
N GLN A 298 -8.31 -4.44 -18.39
CA GLN A 298 -9.56 -4.36 -19.16
C GLN A 298 -10.09 -5.75 -19.50
N THR A 299 -9.24 -6.71 -19.87
CA THR A 299 -9.67 -8.08 -20.18
C THR A 299 -10.21 -8.82 -18.94
N LEU A 300 -9.59 -8.63 -17.79
CA LEU A 300 -10.04 -9.19 -16.51
C LEU A 300 -11.37 -8.58 -16.07
N VAL A 301 -11.49 -7.26 -16.13
CA VAL A 301 -12.72 -6.53 -15.77
C VAL A 301 -13.87 -6.87 -16.73
N LYS A 302 -13.59 -7.00 -18.03
CA LYS A 302 -14.60 -7.48 -19.00
C LYS A 302 -15.15 -8.84 -18.60
N THR A 303 -14.25 -9.78 -18.31
CA THR A 303 -14.63 -11.14 -17.88
C THR A 303 -15.42 -11.11 -16.58
N TYR A 304 -14.99 -10.30 -15.61
CA TYR A 304 -15.65 -10.12 -14.33
C TYR A 304 -17.10 -9.63 -14.49
N LEU A 305 -17.30 -8.54 -15.23
CA LEU A 305 -18.62 -7.96 -15.49
C LEU A 305 -19.53 -8.87 -16.35
N GLU A 306 -18.96 -9.60 -17.31
CA GLU A 306 -19.72 -10.57 -18.14
C GLU A 306 -20.27 -11.74 -17.34
N ASN A 307 -19.69 -12.04 -16.17
CA ASN A 307 -20.15 -13.06 -15.23
C ASN A 307 -21.17 -12.52 -14.20
N GLY A 308 -21.73 -11.32 -14.42
CA GLY A 308 -22.78 -10.77 -13.56
C GLY A 308 -22.29 -10.28 -12.20
N ARG A 309 -21.04 -9.77 -12.16
CA ARG A 309 -20.43 -9.22 -10.94
C ARG A 309 -20.57 -7.69 -10.88
N PHE A 310 -20.23 -7.10 -9.73
CA PHE A 310 -20.41 -5.67 -9.48
C PHE A 310 -19.07 -4.92 -9.38
N LEU A 311 -18.89 -3.91 -10.22
CA LEU A 311 -17.72 -3.02 -10.16
C LEU A 311 -18.10 -1.65 -9.60
N PHE A 312 -17.44 -1.22 -8.54
CA PHE A 312 -17.30 0.19 -8.21
C PHE A 312 -15.91 0.65 -8.66
N VAL A 313 -15.84 1.77 -9.37
CA VAL A 313 -14.56 2.37 -9.80
C VAL A 313 -14.60 3.88 -9.62
N SER A 314 -13.51 4.45 -9.13
CA SER A 314 -13.39 5.89 -8.91
C SER A 314 -12.00 6.42 -9.22
N GLY A 315 -11.94 7.57 -9.89
CA GLY A 315 -10.71 8.31 -10.18
C GLY A 315 -10.97 9.48 -11.13
N SER A 316 -10.09 10.49 -11.11
CA SER A 316 -10.00 11.51 -12.17
C SER A 316 -9.27 10.97 -13.39
N GLU A 317 -9.38 11.66 -14.53
CA GLU A 317 -8.70 11.37 -15.80
C GLU A 317 -8.92 9.97 -16.44
N ILE A 318 -9.76 9.09 -15.88
CA ILE A 318 -10.06 7.76 -16.46
C ILE A 318 -10.61 7.87 -17.89
N GLY A 319 -11.54 8.79 -18.12
CA GLY A 319 -12.12 9.06 -19.43
C GLY A 319 -11.15 9.77 -20.37
N TYR A 320 -10.37 10.72 -19.85
CA TYR A 320 -9.31 11.34 -20.64
C TYR A 320 -8.29 10.32 -21.13
N ASP A 321 -7.83 9.40 -20.28
CA ASP A 321 -6.89 8.35 -20.65
C ASP A 321 -7.51 7.35 -21.63
N LEU A 322 -8.66 6.74 -21.30
CA LEU A 322 -9.22 5.66 -22.10
C LEU A 322 -9.91 6.11 -23.40
N SER A 323 -10.49 7.31 -23.42
CA SER A 323 -11.27 7.82 -24.56
C SER A 323 -10.61 9.02 -25.24
N GLY A 324 -10.12 9.99 -24.46
CA GLY A 324 -9.49 11.20 -24.98
C GLY A 324 -8.14 10.96 -25.66
N GLN A 325 -7.29 10.12 -25.05
CA GLN A 325 -5.94 9.77 -25.52
C GLN A 325 -5.80 8.29 -25.89
N GLY A 326 -6.75 7.46 -25.48
CA GLY A 326 -6.72 6.02 -25.63
C GLY A 326 -6.92 5.52 -27.07
N SER A 327 -6.66 4.24 -27.26
CA SER A 327 -6.90 3.56 -28.52
C SER A 327 -8.39 3.33 -28.79
N ALA A 328 -8.72 2.90 -30.01
CA ALA A 328 -10.09 2.49 -30.33
C ALA A 328 -10.60 1.33 -29.44
N SER A 329 -9.70 0.45 -28.98
CA SER A 329 -10.03 -0.65 -28.07
C SER A 329 -10.29 -0.15 -26.65
N ASP A 330 -9.54 0.86 -26.20
CA ASP A 330 -9.73 1.51 -24.89
C ASP A 330 -11.07 2.23 -24.86
N ASN A 331 -11.38 3.01 -25.91
CA ASN A 331 -12.67 3.66 -26.02
C ASN A 331 -13.83 2.65 -26.10
N GLN A 332 -13.64 1.49 -26.75
CA GLN A 332 -14.63 0.41 -26.73
C GLN A 332 -14.83 -0.19 -25.34
N PHE A 333 -13.78 -0.33 -24.54
CA PHE A 333 -13.91 -0.75 -23.15
C PHE A 333 -14.67 0.31 -22.34
N TYR A 334 -14.27 1.57 -22.47
CA TYR A 334 -14.88 2.71 -21.78
C TYR A 334 -16.39 2.80 -22.06
N THR A 335 -16.81 2.74 -23.32
CA THR A 335 -18.23 2.85 -23.68
C THR A 335 -19.05 1.60 -23.36
N ASN A 336 -18.48 0.40 -23.52
CA ASN A 336 -19.25 -0.85 -23.40
C ASN A 336 -19.26 -1.43 -21.98
N TYR A 337 -18.21 -1.17 -21.19
CA TYR A 337 -18.03 -1.75 -19.85
C TYR A 337 -18.06 -0.69 -18.76
N LEU A 338 -17.41 0.47 -18.91
CA LEU A 338 -17.61 1.60 -17.97
C LEU A 338 -18.88 2.42 -18.29
N LYS A 339 -19.61 2.03 -19.34
CA LYS A 339 -20.91 2.60 -19.76
C LYS A 339 -20.89 4.13 -19.86
N ALA A 340 -19.74 4.69 -20.22
CA ALA A 340 -19.47 6.13 -20.21
C ALA A 340 -19.06 6.65 -21.60
N ASP A 341 -19.43 7.89 -21.86
CA ASP A 341 -18.93 8.73 -22.95
C ASP A 341 -18.18 9.92 -22.34
N TYR A 342 -17.01 10.23 -22.88
CA TYR A 342 -16.11 11.26 -22.36
C TYR A 342 -16.43 12.59 -23.02
N ILE A 343 -16.78 13.60 -22.22
CA ILE A 343 -17.27 14.90 -22.70
C ILE A 343 -16.21 15.99 -22.58
N SER A 344 -15.48 16.02 -21.46
CA SER A 344 -14.49 17.06 -21.19
C SER A 344 -13.48 16.63 -20.15
N ASP A 345 -12.25 17.12 -20.31
CA ASP A 345 -11.06 16.84 -19.50
C ASP A 345 -11.17 17.44 -18.09
N ALA A 346 -11.62 18.69 -18.04
CA ALA A 346 -12.00 19.38 -16.81
C ALA A 346 -13.48 19.73 -16.89
N ALA A 347 -14.28 19.11 -16.04
CA ALA A 347 -15.68 19.45 -15.88
C ALA A 347 -15.83 20.82 -15.19
N GLY A 348 -15.81 21.89 -16.00
CA GLY A 348 -15.88 23.27 -15.51
C GLY A 348 -14.53 23.84 -15.04
N ASN A 349 -14.55 25.06 -14.50
CA ASN A 349 -13.35 25.74 -13.99
C ASN A 349 -13.31 25.64 -12.46
N ASN A 350 -12.29 24.97 -11.89
CA ASN A 350 -12.06 24.86 -10.45
C ASN A 350 -13.29 24.33 -9.69
N VAL A 351 -13.74 23.13 -10.05
CA VAL A 351 -14.93 22.51 -9.50
C VAL A 351 -14.51 21.46 -8.50
N TYR A 352 -14.97 21.61 -7.26
CA TYR A 352 -14.62 20.74 -6.12
C TYR A 352 -15.86 20.21 -5.39
N SER A 353 -17.01 20.20 -6.08
CA SER A 353 -18.24 19.68 -5.50
C SER A 353 -19.26 19.17 -6.52
N GLY A 354 -20.07 18.22 -6.07
CA GLY A 354 -21.17 17.61 -6.80
C GLY A 354 -22.39 17.33 -5.92
N TYR A 355 -23.41 16.75 -6.55
CA TYR A 355 -24.66 16.36 -5.93
C TYR A 355 -25.26 15.15 -6.67
N GLY A 356 -26.04 14.36 -5.96
CA GLY A 356 -26.76 13.23 -6.52
C GLY A 356 -27.96 13.65 -7.38
N VAL A 357 -28.26 12.83 -8.38
CA VAL A 357 -29.33 13.10 -9.36
C VAL A 357 -30.66 12.53 -8.87
N ASN A 358 -31.76 13.24 -9.08
CA ASN A 358 -33.08 12.73 -8.71
C ASN A 358 -33.40 11.41 -9.44
N ASN A 359 -33.93 10.44 -8.71
CA ASN A 359 -34.20 9.06 -9.15
C ASN A 359 -32.95 8.25 -9.55
N SER A 360 -31.77 8.58 -9.03
CA SER A 360 -30.59 7.72 -9.08
C SER A 360 -30.29 7.10 -7.71
N ILE A 361 -29.23 6.29 -7.60
CA ILE A 361 -28.77 5.75 -6.30
C ILE A 361 -28.37 6.84 -5.31
N PHE A 362 -27.99 8.02 -5.78
CA PHE A 362 -27.59 9.15 -4.93
C PHE A 362 -28.70 10.19 -4.77
N ASP A 363 -29.95 9.86 -5.07
CA ASP A 363 -31.08 10.78 -4.91
C ASP A 363 -31.12 11.37 -3.48
N GLY A 364 -31.24 12.70 -3.39
CA GLY A 364 -31.24 13.42 -2.13
C GLY A 364 -29.85 13.71 -1.53
N ILE A 365 -28.78 13.08 -2.02
CA ILE A 365 -27.42 13.37 -1.54
C ILE A 365 -26.95 14.72 -2.11
N THR A 366 -26.56 15.62 -1.23
CA THR A 366 -26.04 16.95 -1.58
C THR A 366 -24.68 17.18 -0.94
N GLY A 367 -23.90 18.13 -1.48
CA GLY A 367 -22.62 18.53 -0.91
C GLY A 367 -21.57 17.41 -0.96
N ILE A 368 -21.45 16.74 -2.10
CA ILE A 368 -20.34 15.81 -2.35
C ILE A 368 -19.11 16.66 -2.66
N THR A 369 -18.29 16.97 -1.67
CA THR A 369 -17.05 17.75 -1.85
C THR A 369 -15.85 16.83 -2.00
N PHE A 370 -14.88 17.22 -2.83
CA PHE A 370 -13.65 16.45 -3.06
C PHE A 370 -12.43 17.37 -3.04
N ASP A 371 -11.28 16.81 -2.67
CA ASP A 371 -10.09 17.55 -2.22
C ASP A 371 -9.56 18.51 -3.31
N ASP A 372 -9.26 19.74 -2.88
CA ASP A 372 -8.63 20.81 -3.65
C ASP A 372 -7.12 20.95 -3.30
N GLY A 373 -6.54 19.86 -2.79
CA GLY A 373 -5.18 19.77 -2.29
C GLY A 373 -5.00 20.22 -0.83
N SER A 374 -6.09 20.46 -0.10
CA SER A 374 -6.08 20.98 1.27
C SER A 374 -6.56 20.00 2.34
N GLN A 375 -7.11 18.83 1.96
CA GLN A 375 -7.73 17.85 2.86
C GLN A 375 -6.88 16.60 3.11
N GLY A 376 -5.67 16.55 2.58
CA GLY A 376 -4.68 15.53 2.91
C GLY A 376 -4.63 14.34 1.94
N THR A 377 -5.34 14.40 0.80
CA THR A 377 -5.11 13.49 -0.32
C THR A 377 -4.33 14.20 -1.42
N TYR A 378 -4.96 14.51 -2.54
CA TYR A 378 -4.41 15.20 -3.71
C TYR A 378 -5.45 16.20 -4.24
N ASP A 379 -4.99 17.20 -4.98
CA ASP A 379 -5.87 18.17 -5.65
C ASP A 379 -6.47 17.50 -6.89
N VAL A 380 -7.79 17.28 -6.89
CA VAL A 380 -8.49 16.74 -8.06
C VAL A 380 -8.65 17.85 -9.10
N ASP A 381 -7.57 18.20 -9.79
CA ASP A 381 -7.49 19.37 -10.67
C ASP A 381 -8.08 19.13 -12.07
N TRP A 382 -8.16 17.86 -12.50
CA TRP A 382 -8.77 17.43 -13.78
C TRP A 382 -9.89 16.40 -13.59
N PRO A 383 -11.02 16.77 -12.96
CA PRO A 383 -12.17 15.89 -12.85
C PRO A 383 -12.87 15.74 -14.20
N ASP A 384 -12.97 14.51 -14.69
CA ASP A 384 -13.56 14.23 -16.00
C ASP A 384 -15.06 14.54 -16.02
N GLY A 385 -15.51 15.05 -17.16
CA GLY A 385 -16.92 15.21 -17.50
C GLY A 385 -17.45 13.99 -18.26
N ILE A 386 -18.35 13.23 -17.64
CA ILE A 386 -18.85 11.96 -18.22
C ILE A 386 -20.36 11.98 -18.52
N SER A 387 -20.80 11.24 -19.53
CA SER A 387 -22.23 10.99 -19.82
C SER A 387 -22.52 9.49 -19.96
N PRO A 388 -23.68 9.01 -19.51
CA PRO A 388 -24.01 7.59 -19.58
C PRO A 388 -24.35 7.14 -21.01
N VAL A 389 -23.96 5.91 -21.35
CA VAL A 389 -24.32 5.21 -22.59
C VAL A 389 -24.76 3.77 -22.30
N GLY A 390 -25.24 3.06 -23.33
CA GLY A 390 -25.49 1.61 -23.21
C GLY A 390 -26.56 1.22 -22.18
N GLY A 391 -27.52 2.10 -21.89
CA GLY A 391 -28.59 1.88 -20.91
C GLY A 391 -28.26 2.32 -19.48
N ALA A 392 -27.06 2.86 -19.24
CA ALA A 392 -26.70 3.45 -17.95
C ALA A 392 -27.43 4.77 -17.68
N SER A 393 -27.39 5.20 -16.42
CA SER A 393 -27.96 6.45 -15.95
C SER A 393 -26.91 7.30 -15.26
N ILE A 394 -27.11 8.62 -15.28
CA ILE A 394 -26.24 9.54 -14.55
C ILE A 394 -26.69 9.56 -13.08
N CYS A 395 -25.79 9.23 -12.15
CA CYS A 395 -26.10 9.20 -10.72
C CYS A 395 -25.64 10.43 -9.95
N ALA A 396 -24.61 11.13 -10.44
CA ALA A 396 -24.10 12.35 -9.81
C ALA A 396 -23.66 13.42 -10.83
N LYS A 397 -23.76 14.69 -10.46
CA LYS A 397 -23.36 15.84 -11.29
C LYS A 397 -22.57 16.86 -10.49
N TYR A 398 -21.70 17.57 -11.18
CA TYR A 398 -20.95 18.69 -10.61
C TYR A 398 -21.82 19.92 -10.36
N VAL A 399 -21.53 20.64 -9.27
CA VAL A 399 -22.18 21.91 -8.95
C VAL A 399 -21.66 23.01 -9.88
N GLY A 400 -22.57 23.81 -10.46
CA GLY A 400 -22.19 24.96 -11.28
C GLY A 400 -21.70 24.62 -12.69
N VAL A 401 -21.70 23.35 -13.08
CA VAL A 401 -21.25 22.87 -14.40
C VAL A 401 -22.43 22.64 -15.34
N ASN A 402 -22.28 23.04 -16.61
CA ASN A 402 -23.28 22.73 -17.63
C ASN A 402 -23.14 21.29 -18.11
N TYR A 403 -23.98 20.42 -17.54
CA TYR A 403 -24.01 18.99 -17.86
C TYR A 403 -24.04 18.67 -19.36
N ALA A 404 -24.80 19.41 -20.16
CA ALA A 404 -24.96 19.09 -21.59
C ALA A 404 -23.68 19.32 -22.40
N SER A 405 -22.78 20.20 -21.95
CA SER A 405 -21.54 20.54 -22.66
C SER A 405 -20.27 20.08 -21.95
N GLN A 406 -20.36 19.66 -20.69
CA GLN A 406 -19.21 19.36 -19.83
C GLN A 406 -19.40 18.07 -19.01
N GLY A 407 -20.48 17.31 -19.24
CA GLY A 407 -20.72 16.05 -18.54
C GLY A 407 -21.06 16.18 -17.05
N GLY A 408 -21.25 15.03 -16.42
CA GLY A 408 -21.52 14.85 -15.00
C GLY A 408 -20.38 14.12 -14.29
N MET A 409 -20.63 13.71 -13.05
CA MET A 409 -19.61 13.20 -12.12
C MET A 409 -19.69 11.68 -11.91
N GLY A 410 -20.90 11.10 -12.02
CA GLY A 410 -21.07 9.68 -11.70
C GLY A 410 -22.10 8.98 -12.59
N ILE A 411 -21.83 7.71 -12.92
CA ILE A 411 -22.69 6.83 -13.72
C ILE A 411 -23.04 5.58 -12.91
N GLU A 412 -24.27 5.11 -13.07
CA GLU A 412 -24.76 3.83 -12.52
C GLU A 412 -25.32 2.94 -13.63
N TYR A 413 -25.17 1.63 -13.50
CA TYR A 413 -25.76 0.65 -14.41
C TYR A 413 -26.04 -0.69 -13.73
N VAL A 414 -27.18 -1.29 -14.10
CA VAL A 414 -27.52 -2.69 -13.80
C VAL A 414 -28.02 -3.33 -15.10
N GLY A 415 -27.44 -4.46 -15.47
CA GLY A 415 -27.80 -5.19 -16.68
C GLY A 415 -26.63 -6.01 -17.22
N THR A 416 -26.78 -6.53 -18.44
CA THR A 416 -25.74 -7.36 -19.05
C THR A 416 -24.57 -6.53 -19.60
N PHE A 417 -23.38 -7.11 -19.54
CA PHE A 417 -22.16 -6.56 -20.13
C PHE A 417 -21.70 -7.43 -21.29
N GLY A 418 -21.15 -6.80 -22.33
CA GLY A 418 -20.52 -7.48 -23.47
C GLY A 418 -21.33 -8.66 -24.00
N SER A 419 -20.73 -9.85 -23.93
CA SER A 419 -21.35 -11.12 -24.34
C SER A 419 -22.04 -11.89 -23.21
N GLY A 420 -22.00 -11.37 -21.99
CA GLY A 420 -22.62 -11.93 -20.80
C GLY A 420 -24.15 -11.97 -20.88
N ASN A 421 -24.75 -12.90 -20.15
CA ASN A 421 -26.20 -13.11 -20.09
C ASN A 421 -26.76 -13.06 -18.66
N VAL A 422 -25.93 -12.67 -17.69
CA VAL A 422 -26.30 -12.42 -16.31
C VAL A 422 -26.17 -10.92 -16.07
N ASP A 423 -27.12 -10.35 -15.34
CA ASP A 423 -27.05 -8.94 -14.96
C ASP A 423 -25.88 -8.74 -13.98
N GLY A 424 -25.03 -7.77 -14.26
CA GLY A 424 -24.01 -7.26 -13.34
C GLY A 424 -24.26 -5.81 -12.99
N GLY A 425 -23.28 -5.19 -12.31
CA GLY A 425 -23.38 -3.82 -11.83
C GLY A 425 -22.17 -2.96 -12.09
N LEU A 426 -22.43 -1.66 -12.25
CA LEU A 426 -21.39 -0.63 -12.29
C LEU A 426 -21.84 0.60 -11.50
N VAL A 427 -20.95 1.10 -10.66
CA VAL A 427 -20.90 2.52 -10.28
C VAL A 427 -19.54 3.07 -10.69
N TYR A 428 -19.53 4.17 -11.43
CA TYR A 428 -18.31 4.86 -11.86
C TYR A 428 -18.38 6.32 -11.41
N LEU A 429 -17.39 6.77 -10.63
CA LEU A 429 -17.17 8.17 -10.28
C LEU A 429 -15.94 8.73 -11.00
N ALA A 430 -16.10 9.85 -11.70
CA ALA A 430 -15.03 10.59 -12.39
C ALA A 430 -14.19 11.48 -11.44
N VAL A 431 -14.21 11.15 -10.15
CA VAL A 431 -13.36 11.71 -9.10
C VAL A 431 -12.97 10.56 -8.18
N GLY A 432 -11.76 10.60 -7.62
CA GLY A 432 -11.33 9.62 -6.62
C GLY A 432 -12.23 9.65 -5.38
N PHE A 433 -12.76 8.50 -4.99
CA PHE A 433 -13.59 8.38 -3.79
C PHE A 433 -12.79 8.66 -2.52
N GLU A 434 -11.50 8.33 -2.52
CA GLU A 434 -10.54 8.67 -1.48
C GLU A 434 -10.43 10.18 -1.25
N ALA A 435 -10.59 10.99 -2.29
CA ALA A 435 -10.52 12.44 -2.23
C ALA A 435 -11.83 13.09 -1.76
N ILE A 436 -12.94 12.35 -1.69
CA ILE A 436 -14.22 12.88 -1.19
C ILE A 436 -14.12 13.13 0.32
N TYR A 437 -14.53 14.30 0.77
CA TYR A 437 -14.54 14.69 2.19
C TYR A 437 -15.85 15.39 2.55
N PRO A 438 -16.22 15.47 3.84
CA PRO A 438 -15.62 14.76 4.98
C PRO A 438 -15.90 13.24 4.89
N GLU A 439 -15.27 12.46 5.77
CA GLU A 439 -15.48 11.00 5.87
C GLU A 439 -16.95 10.59 5.90
N SER A 440 -17.81 11.34 6.61
CA SER A 440 -19.24 11.05 6.66
C SER A 440 -19.92 11.08 5.28
N LYS A 441 -19.39 11.87 4.33
CA LYS A 441 -19.89 11.92 2.95
C LYS A 441 -19.46 10.69 2.16
N ARG A 442 -18.23 10.20 2.36
CA ARG A 442 -17.79 8.91 1.80
C ARG A 442 -18.66 7.77 2.29
N ASN A 443 -18.92 7.72 3.60
CA ASN A 443 -19.75 6.66 4.19
C ASN A 443 -21.18 6.69 3.66
N GLU A 444 -21.77 7.89 3.48
CA GLU A 444 -23.10 8.04 2.87
C GLU A 444 -23.15 7.50 1.43
N LEU A 445 -22.14 7.81 0.61
CA LEU A 445 -22.06 7.31 -0.76
C LEU A 445 -21.83 5.80 -0.82
N MET A 446 -20.92 5.26 -0.01
CA MET A 446 -20.61 3.83 0.01
C MET A 446 -21.83 2.99 0.40
N VAL A 447 -22.65 3.47 1.36
CA VAL A 447 -23.91 2.80 1.72
C VAL A 447 -24.85 2.67 0.52
N GLU A 448 -25.00 3.71 -0.31
CA GLU A 448 -25.88 3.63 -1.48
C GLU A 448 -25.30 2.77 -2.61
N ILE A 449 -23.97 2.75 -2.77
CA ILE A 449 -23.29 1.84 -3.71
C ILE A 449 -23.54 0.39 -3.31
N ILE A 450 -23.40 0.08 -2.02
CA ILE A 450 -23.67 -1.25 -1.47
C ILE A 450 -25.15 -1.62 -1.57
N ASN A 451 -26.08 -0.70 -1.31
CA ASN A 451 -27.51 -0.93 -1.51
C ASN A 451 -27.82 -1.31 -2.97
N LEU A 452 -27.14 -0.69 -3.95
CA LEU A 452 -27.28 -1.05 -5.36
C LEU A 452 -26.76 -2.45 -5.62
N TYR A 453 -25.57 -2.79 -5.11
CA TYR A 453 -25.01 -4.14 -5.19
C TYR A 453 -25.95 -5.20 -4.60
N GLU A 454 -26.44 -5.01 -3.38
CA GLU A 454 -27.38 -5.93 -2.73
C GLU A 454 -28.69 -6.09 -3.52
N SER A 455 -29.15 -5.04 -4.18
CA SER A 455 -30.35 -5.12 -5.02
C SER A 455 -30.21 -6.10 -6.19
N GLN A 456 -28.98 -6.36 -6.64
CA GLN A 456 -28.68 -7.33 -7.70
C GLN A 456 -28.66 -8.77 -7.20
N LEU A 457 -28.20 -8.99 -5.96
CA LEU A 457 -28.30 -10.29 -5.28
C LEU A 457 -29.77 -10.70 -5.07
N GLY A 458 -30.70 -9.73 -5.06
CA GLY A 458 -32.11 -9.89 -4.72
C GLY A 458 -33.04 -10.53 -5.77
N ILE A 459 -32.57 -11.01 -6.92
CA ILE A 459 -33.40 -11.80 -7.86
C ILE A 459 -33.38 -13.28 -7.46
N GLY A 460 -33.77 -13.57 -6.22
CA GLY A 460 -33.77 -14.92 -5.64
C GLY A 460 -34.01 -14.91 -4.14
N ASP A 461 -35.27 -14.76 -3.73
CA ASP A 461 -35.78 -14.87 -2.35
C ASP A 461 -35.33 -13.80 -1.33
N LYS A 462 -36.30 -12.93 -0.98
CA LYS A 462 -36.42 -12.11 0.23
C LYS A 462 -35.25 -11.17 0.57
N LYS A 463 -35.52 -9.86 0.40
CA LYS A 463 -34.86 -8.75 1.10
C LYS A 463 -34.32 -9.15 2.50
N PRO A 464 -33.00 -9.18 2.72
CA PRO A 464 -32.45 -8.68 3.95
C PRO A 464 -32.41 -7.16 3.77
N SER A 465 -33.35 -6.45 4.38
CA SER A 465 -33.04 -5.08 4.79
C SER A 465 -31.81 -5.21 5.70
N VAL A 466 -30.72 -4.49 5.46
CA VAL A 466 -29.56 -4.44 6.37
C VAL A 466 -30.02 -3.82 7.68
N ILE A 467 -30.58 -4.71 8.49
CA ILE A 467 -30.98 -4.58 9.87
C ILE A 467 -29.92 -5.41 10.59
N PRO A 468 -29.28 -4.92 11.66
CA PRO A 468 -28.39 -5.75 12.47
C PRO A 468 -29.09 -7.10 12.76
N SER A 469 -28.54 -8.20 12.25
CA SER A 469 -29.18 -9.53 12.32
C SER A 469 -29.18 -10.08 13.75
N SER A 470 -28.45 -9.43 14.67
CA SER A 470 -28.38 -9.79 16.07
C SER A 470 -28.34 -8.58 16.99
N LEU A 471 -28.98 -8.75 18.15
CA LEU A 471 -28.94 -7.81 19.26
C LEU A 471 -27.56 -7.87 19.91
N ALA A 472 -26.84 -6.76 20.02
CA ALA A 472 -25.49 -6.70 20.59
C ALA A 472 -25.32 -5.51 21.54
N ILE A 473 -24.60 -5.72 22.66
CA ILE A 473 -24.19 -4.64 23.56
C ILE A 473 -22.86 -4.09 23.06
N ASN A 474 -22.81 -2.81 22.73
CA ASN A 474 -21.63 -2.18 22.15
C ASN A 474 -20.78 -1.51 23.24
N LYS A 475 -21.44 -0.84 24.20
CA LYS A 475 -20.75 -0.06 25.24
C LYS A 475 -21.61 0.11 26.49
N LEU A 476 -20.97 0.12 27.66
CA LEU A 476 -21.59 0.44 28.94
C LEU A 476 -20.70 1.46 29.68
N TYR A 477 -21.16 2.71 29.83
CA TYR A 477 -20.34 3.77 30.41
C TYR A 477 -21.16 4.84 31.16
N PRO A 478 -20.60 5.47 32.21
CA PRO A 478 -19.39 5.03 32.91
C PRO A 478 -19.63 3.69 33.63
N ASN A 479 -18.63 2.82 33.61
CA ASN A 479 -18.59 1.59 34.40
C ASN A 479 -17.18 1.45 35.01
N PRO A 480 -16.99 1.64 36.33
CA PRO A 480 -18.00 1.84 37.38
C PRO A 480 -18.72 3.20 37.34
N THR A 481 -19.91 3.29 37.95
CA THR A 481 -20.67 4.55 38.10
C THR A 481 -21.16 4.78 39.54
N ASN A 482 -21.34 6.06 39.92
CA ASN A 482 -21.90 6.46 41.20
C ASN A 482 -23.40 6.81 41.14
N THR A 483 -23.95 7.06 39.95
CA THR A 483 -25.32 7.59 39.78
C THR A 483 -26.07 7.02 38.59
N SER A 484 -25.40 6.77 37.45
CA SER A 484 -26.07 6.40 36.20
C SER A 484 -25.11 5.78 35.19
N PHE A 485 -25.60 4.91 34.32
CA PHE A 485 -24.83 4.45 33.15
C PHE A 485 -25.66 4.62 31.88
N THR A 486 -24.96 4.75 30.76
CA THR A 486 -25.49 4.68 29.40
C THR A 486 -25.02 3.38 28.75
N LEU A 487 -26.00 2.64 28.25
CA LEU A 487 -25.85 1.45 27.44
C LEU A 487 -26.02 1.85 25.97
N GLU A 488 -25.01 1.62 25.14
CA GLU A 488 -25.11 1.68 23.68
C GLU A 488 -25.20 0.26 23.13
N PHE A 489 -26.13 0.03 22.21
CA PHE A 489 -26.39 -1.29 21.65
C PHE A 489 -26.87 -1.21 20.20
N SER A 490 -26.59 -2.28 19.45
CA SER A 490 -27.08 -2.50 18.09
C SER A 490 -28.27 -3.45 18.11
N SER A 491 -29.31 -3.16 17.32
CA SER A 491 -30.53 -3.97 17.30
C SER A 491 -31.33 -3.78 16.01
N SER A 492 -32.25 -4.71 15.74
CA SER A 492 -33.21 -4.57 14.67
C SER A 492 -34.13 -3.36 14.82
N LEU A 493 -34.38 -2.63 13.71
CA LEU A 493 -35.32 -1.51 13.68
C LEU A 493 -36.75 -1.98 13.90
N ASN A 494 -37.55 -1.17 14.59
CA ASN A 494 -38.98 -1.41 14.87
C ASN A 494 -39.30 -2.67 15.69
N GLU A 495 -38.30 -3.32 16.32
CA GLU A 495 -38.52 -4.39 17.30
C GLU A 495 -38.60 -3.82 18.73
N THR A 496 -39.38 -4.46 19.61
CA THR A 496 -39.41 -4.07 21.03
C THR A 496 -38.22 -4.68 21.75
N ILE A 497 -37.30 -3.84 22.22
CA ILE A 497 -36.17 -4.25 23.04
C ILE A 497 -36.55 -4.08 24.51
N THR A 498 -36.32 -5.13 25.30
CA THR A 498 -36.46 -5.11 26.76
C THR A 498 -35.09 -5.05 27.39
N ILE A 499 -34.84 -4.03 28.20
CA ILE A 499 -33.62 -3.83 28.96
C ILE A 499 -33.94 -4.14 30.42
N THR A 500 -33.22 -5.08 31.01
CA THR A 500 -33.44 -5.55 32.38
C THR A 500 -32.16 -5.42 33.18
N ILE A 501 -32.27 -4.74 34.32
CA ILE A 501 -31.19 -4.57 35.30
C ILE A 501 -31.51 -5.45 36.49
N THR A 502 -30.60 -6.36 36.82
CA THR A 502 -30.74 -7.29 37.96
C THR A 502 -29.63 -7.10 38.98
N ASP A 503 -29.92 -7.41 40.24
CA ASP A 503 -28.88 -7.55 41.25
C ASP A 503 -28.17 -8.91 41.15
N ILE A 504 -27.11 -9.10 41.96
CA ILE A 504 -26.35 -10.36 42.03
C ILE A 504 -27.17 -11.60 42.43
N LEU A 505 -28.39 -11.42 42.96
CA LEU A 505 -29.31 -12.51 43.29
C LEU A 505 -30.31 -12.78 42.16
N GLY A 506 -30.17 -12.10 41.02
CA GLY A 506 -31.06 -12.21 39.86
C GLY A 506 -32.40 -11.50 40.03
N ARG A 507 -32.57 -10.66 41.06
CA ARG A 507 -33.82 -9.91 41.26
C ARG A 507 -33.83 -8.70 40.33
N VAL A 508 -34.94 -8.48 39.63
CA VAL A 508 -35.11 -7.32 38.74
C VAL A 508 -35.21 -6.05 39.57
N VAL A 509 -34.33 -5.10 39.27
CA VAL A 509 -34.23 -3.78 39.93
C VAL A 509 -34.96 -2.74 39.08
N ASN A 510 -34.72 -2.76 37.77
CA ASN A 510 -35.39 -1.89 36.80
C ASN A 510 -35.56 -2.65 35.47
N GLN A 511 -36.67 -2.39 34.78
CA GLN A 511 -36.94 -2.93 33.45
C GLN A 511 -37.61 -1.86 32.59
N SER A 512 -37.10 -1.67 31.38
CA SER A 512 -37.60 -0.68 30.42
C SER A 512 -37.72 -1.30 29.04
N THR A 513 -38.66 -0.80 28.24
CA THR A 513 -38.82 -1.19 26.84
C THR A 513 -38.66 0.00 25.92
N LEU A 514 -38.03 -0.20 24.77
CA LEU A 514 -37.91 0.82 23.73
C LEU A 514 -38.00 0.19 22.35
N ILE A 515 -38.37 1.02 21.36
CA ILE A 515 -38.42 0.63 19.95
C ILE A 515 -37.31 1.42 19.22
N PRO A 516 -36.23 0.76 18.78
CA PRO A 516 -35.15 1.40 18.04
C PRO A 516 -35.66 1.95 16.71
N ILE A 517 -35.39 3.24 16.47
CA ILE A 517 -35.66 3.93 15.20
C ILE A 517 -34.39 4.15 14.37
N GLN A 518 -33.24 3.74 14.88
CA GLN A 518 -31.91 3.80 14.26
C GLN A 518 -31.05 2.60 14.73
N ASN A 519 -30.10 2.18 13.90
CA ASN A 519 -29.33 0.93 14.11
C ASN A 519 -28.50 0.92 15.41
N LYS A 520 -27.97 2.08 15.82
CA LYS A 520 -27.30 2.28 17.11
C LYS A 520 -28.23 3.03 18.06
N SER A 521 -28.68 2.38 19.12
CA SER A 521 -29.56 2.97 20.13
C SER A 521 -28.84 3.10 21.47
N SER A 522 -29.31 4.03 22.29
CA SER A 522 -28.81 4.21 23.65
C SER A 522 -29.94 4.20 24.68
N PHE A 523 -29.61 3.68 25.86
CA PHE A 523 -30.47 3.69 27.04
C PHE A 523 -29.67 4.17 28.24
N THR A 524 -30.24 5.06 29.04
CA THR A 524 -29.58 5.54 30.27
C THR A 524 -30.37 5.11 31.49
N TRP A 525 -29.71 4.42 32.41
CA TRP A 525 -30.25 4.14 33.74
C TRP A 525 -29.78 5.19 34.72
N ASP A 526 -30.71 5.74 35.51
CA ASP A 526 -30.51 6.82 36.48
C ASP A 526 -30.27 6.33 37.92
N GLY A 527 -30.05 5.03 38.09
CA GLY A 527 -29.81 4.42 39.40
C GLY A 527 -31.08 4.17 40.23
N LEU A 528 -32.27 4.38 39.67
CA LEU A 528 -33.54 4.16 40.37
C LEU A 528 -34.13 2.76 40.11
N ASP A 529 -34.79 2.20 41.12
CA ASP A 529 -35.61 1.00 40.99
C ASP A 529 -36.91 1.30 40.23
N GLN A 530 -37.66 0.25 39.88
CA GLN A 530 -38.96 0.38 39.18
C GLN A 530 -40.02 1.24 39.89
N ASN A 531 -39.84 1.54 41.18
CA ASN A 531 -40.73 2.38 41.97
C ASN A 531 -40.17 3.81 42.17
N GLY A 532 -39.03 4.15 41.55
CA GLY A 532 -38.39 5.45 41.64
C GLY A 532 -37.54 5.66 42.91
N HIS A 533 -37.22 4.60 43.67
CA HIS A 533 -36.33 4.69 44.82
C HIS A 533 -34.87 4.47 44.39
N THR A 534 -33.93 5.11 45.07
CA THR A 534 -32.50 4.90 44.81
C THR A 534 -32.10 3.45 45.05
N SER A 535 -31.46 2.84 44.05
CA SER A 535 -30.99 1.46 44.14
C SER A 535 -29.77 1.37 45.07
N PRO A 536 -29.62 0.30 45.86
CA PRO A 536 -28.48 0.14 46.77
C PRO A 536 -27.11 0.18 46.06
N THR A 537 -26.05 0.56 46.76
CA THR A 537 -24.70 0.39 46.20
C THR A 537 -24.39 -1.10 46.04
N GLY A 538 -23.95 -1.54 44.86
CA GLY A 538 -23.67 -2.95 44.59
C GLY A 538 -23.32 -3.22 43.13
N LEU A 539 -23.12 -4.51 42.82
CA LEU A 539 -22.96 -5.00 41.45
C LEU A 539 -24.33 -5.28 40.84
N TYR A 540 -24.53 -4.79 39.62
CA TYR A 540 -25.72 -4.99 38.81
C TYR A 540 -25.33 -5.65 37.49
N LEU A 541 -26.21 -6.51 36.98
CA LEU A 541 -26.08 -7.13 35.67
C LEU A 541 -27.08 -6.47 34.72
N VAL A 542 -26.65 -6.18 33.50
CA VAL A 542 -27.50 -5.58 32.47
C VAL A 542 -27.74 -6.61 31.38
N SER A 543 -29.00 -6.81 31.03
CA SER A 543 -29.38 -7.68 29.92
C SER A 543 -30.30 -6.97 28.96
N ILE A 544 -30.13 -7.26 27.68
CA ILE A 544 -31.02 -6.80 26.61
C ILE A 544 -31.65 -8.01 25.93
N SER A 545 -32.93 -7.89 25.57
CA SER A 545 -33.65 -8.96 24.88
C SER A 545 -34.67 -8.45 23.87
N ASN A 546 -34.75 -9.13 22.73
CA ASN A 546 -35.82 -9.04 21.74
C ASN A 546 -36.57 -10.38 21.57
N GLY A 547 -36.47 -11.28 22.55
CA GLY A 547 -36.89 -12.69 22.46
C GLY A 547 -35.72 -13.69 22.53
N LYS A 548 -34.49 -13.25 22.25
CA LYS A 548 -33.21 -13.88 22.67
C LYS A 548 -32.53 -12.95 23.67
N THR A 549 -31.78 -13.47 24.64
CA THR A 549 -31.19 -12.64 25.73
C THR A 549 -29.68 -12.54 25.59
N VAL A 550 -29.15 -11.32 25.67
CA VAL A 550 -27.71 -11.01 25.69
C VAL A 550 -27.37 -10.34 27.03
N HIS A 551 -26.23 -10.70 27.62
CA HIS A 551 -25.80 -10.29 28.95
C HIS A 551 -24.49 -9.50 28.88
N SER A 552 -24.35 -8.48 29.73
CA SER A 552 -23.09 -7.79 30.02
C SER A 552 -22.93 -7.50 31.50
#